data_AF-A0A151RZ76-F1
#
_entry.id   AF-A0A151RZ76-F1
#
_cell.length_a   1.000
_cell.length_b   1.000
_cell.length_c   1.000
_cell.angle_alpha   90.00
_cell.angle_beta   90.00
_cell.angle_gamma   90.00
#
_symmetry.space_group_name_H-M   'P 1'
#
loop_
_entity.id
_entity.type
_entity.pdbx_description
1 polymer ?
#
loop_
_entity_poly.entity_id
_entity_poly.type
_entity_poly.pdbx_seq_one_letter_code
_entity_poly.pdbx_strand_id
1 'polypeptide(L)'
;MEQAQQPQEVPLRRSTRERKSAILDDYIVFLQEHEDGIGLTQHDPINFYQAMHISNSQKWIDAMKDEMKSIYPRKRCLESR
;
A
#
# COMPACT_ATOMS: atom_id res chain seq x y z
N MET A 1 8.48 5.89 -41.87
CA MET A 1 8.27 7.17 -41.15
C MET A 1 7.16 6.91 -40.16
N GLU A 2 7.51 6.64 -38.92
CA GLU A 2 6.56 6.29 -37.85
C GLU A 2 6.08 7.61 -37.23
N GLN A 3 4.81 7.94 -37.49
CA GLN A 3 4.21 9.17 -37.01
C GLN A 3 3.80 8.97 -35.55
N ALA A 4 4.60 9.51 -34.62
CA ALA A 4 4.27 9.50 -33.19
C ALA A 4 2.95 10.23 -32.97
N GLN A 5 1.92 9.49 -32.57
CA GLN A 5 0.60 10.03 -32.26
C GLN A 5 0.69 10.71 -30.89
N GLN A 6 0.73 12.05 -30.87
CA GLN A 6 0.69 12.79 -29.61
C GLN A 6 -0.63 12.49 -28.88
N PRO A 7 -0.62 12.29 -27.55
CA PRO A 7 -1.84 12.14 -26.78
C PRO A 7 -2.64 13.45 -26.88
N GLN A 8 -3.81 13.42 -27.50
CA GLN A 8 -4.73 14.55 -27.40
C GLN A 8 -5.19 14.67 -25.95
N GLU A 9 -4.86 15.78 -25.29
CA GLU A 9 -5.41 16.12 -23.97
C GLU A 9 -6.91 16.37 -24.10
N VAL A 10 -7.71 15.34 -23.84
CA VAL A 10 -9.16 15.46 -23.77
C VAL A 10 -9.50 16.14 -22.44
N PRO A 11 -10.19 17.30 -22.43
CA PRO A 11 -10.57 17.95 -21.19
C PRO A 11 -11.49 17.03 -20.39
N LEU A 12 -11.00 16.55 -19.24
CA LEU A 12 -11.78 15.70 -18.36
C LEU A 12 -13.01 16.48 -17.90
N ARG A 13 -14.21 16.00 -18.24
CA ARG A 13 -15.46 16.65 -17.79
C ARG A 13 -15.61 16.44 -16.28
N ARG A 14 -15.29 17.48 -15.52
CA ARG A 14 -15.46 17.52 -14.06
C ARG A 14 -16.91 17.85 -13.73
N SER A 15 -17.41 17.29 -12.64
CA SER A 15 -18.74 17.64 -12.12
C SER A 15 -18.74 19.07 -11.59
N THR A 16 -19.70 19.87 -12.04
CA THR A 16 -19.94 21.26 -11.59
C THR A 16 -21.00 21.36 -10.49
N ARG A 17 -21.57 20.23 -10.06
CA ARG A 17 -22.61 20.22 -9.03
C ARG A 17 -22.01 20.58 -7.66
N GLU A 18 -22.71 21.43 -6.91
CA GLU A 18 -22.38 21.70 -5.51
C GLU A 18 -22.33 20.39 -4.70
N ARG A 19 -21.18 20.14 -4.05
CA ARG A 19 -21.01 19.00 -3.16
C ARG A 19 -21.52 19.41 -1.78
N LYS A 20 -22.64 18.84 -1.37
CA LYS A 20 -23.10 18.93 0.02
C LYS A 20 -22.29 17.94 0.85
N SER A 21 -21.78 18.37 2.00
CA SER A 21 -21.20 17.44 2.97
C SER A 21 -22.26 16.43 3.40
N ALA A 22 -21.91 15.14 3.40
CA ALA A 22 -22.78 14.08 3.91
C ALA A 22 -22.76 14.00 5.44
N ILE A 23 -21.82 14.72 6.07
CA ILE A 23 -21.49 14.62 7.48
C ILE A 23 -21.70 16.01 8.10
N LEU A 24 -22.34 16.05 9.28
CA LEU A 24 -22.54 17.27 10.06
C LEU A 24 -21.22 17.74 10.68
N ASP A 25 -21.03 19.05 10.80
CA ASP A 25 -19.78 19.65 11.33
C ASP A 25 -19.50 19.30 12.81
N ASP A 26 -20.51 18.86 13.55
CA ASP A 26 -20.45 18.53 14.98
C ASP A 26 -20.36 17.01 15.27
N TYR A 27 -20.16 16.19 14.23
CA TYR A 27 -20.05 14.75 14.43
C TYR A 27 -18.76 14.38 15.19
N ILE A 28 -18.90 13.62 16.27
CA ILE A 28 -17.76 13.05 16.99
C ILE A 28 -17.50 11.66 16.40
N VAL A 29 -16.34 11.50 15.74
CA VAL A 29 -15.89 10.19 15.25
C VAL A 29 -15.34 9.39 16.42
N PHE A 30 -16.03 8.31 16.76
CA PHE A 30 -15.44 7.27 17.60
C PHE A 30 -14.71 6.27 16.69
N LEU A 31 -13.37 6.36 16.65
CA LEU A 31 -12.53 5.28 16.12
C LEU A 31 -12.47 4.19 17.20
N GLN A 32 -13.42 3.26 17.17
CA GLN A 32 -13.38 2.09 18.03
C GLN A 32 -12.42 1.07 17.41
N GLU A 33 -11.22 0.92 17.99
CA GLU A 33 -10.43 -0.29 17.81
C GLU A 33 -11.19 -1.42 18.52
N HIS A 34 -11.85 -2.28 17.75
CA HIS A 34 -12.62 -3.40 18.29
C HIS A 34 -11.65 -4.45 18.86
N GLU A 35 -11.50 -4.46 20.19
CA GLU A 35 -10.74 -5.46 20.95
C GLU A 35 -11.56 -6.74 21.19
N ASP A 36 -12.77 -6.89 20.62
CA ASP A 36 -13.51 -8.14 20.83
C ASP A 36 -12.89 -9.25 19.96
N GLY A 37 -12.23 -10.17 20.64
CA GLY A 37 -11.54 -11.33 20.11
C GLY A 37 -12.46 -12.36 19.46
N ILE A 38 -13.11 -11.98 18.36
CA ILE A 38 -13.85 -12.86 17.45
C ILE A 38 -13.26 -12.68 16.05
N GLY A 39 -11.98 -13.04 15.89
CA GLY A 39 -11.29 -12.89 14.60
C GLY A 39 -9.78 -12.72 14.66
N LEU A 40 -9.19 -12.64 15.86
CA LEU A 40 -7.73 -12.62 16.09
C LEU A 40 -7.10 -14.00 15.75
N THR A 41 -7.28 -14.43 14.52
CA THR A 41 -6.55 -15.54 13.94
C THR A 41 -5.10 -15.11 13.88
N GLN A 42 -4.17 -15.95 14.33
CA GLN A 42 -2.71 -15.70 14.29
C GLN A 42 -2.16 -15.43 12.86
N HIS A 43 -3.03 -15.41 11.85
CA HIS A 43 -2.72 -15.18 10.45
C HIS A 43 -3.33 -13.89 9.89
N ASP A 44 -4.21 -13.20 10.64
CA ASP A 44 -4.82 -11.94 10.21
C ASP A 44 -4.65 -10.87 11.30
N PRO A 45 -3.42 -10.32 11.46
CA PRO A 45 -3.15 -9.28 12.44
C PRO A 45 -3.86 -7.98 12.06
N ILE A 46 -4.65 -7.45 13.00
CA ILE A 46 -5.40 -6.21 12.80
C ILE A 46 -4.51 -4.99 13.10
N ASN A 47 -3.50 -5.15 13.96
CA ASN A 47 -2.56 -4.09 14.32
C ASN A 47 -1.08 -4.47 14.12
N PHE A 48 -0.21 -3.45 14.11
CA PHE A 48 1.22 -3.61 13.88
C PHE A 48 1.91 -4.51 14.92
N TYR A 49 1.55 -4.34 16.20
CA TYR A 49 2.15 -5.14 17.27
C TYR A 49 1.83 -6.63 17.08
N GLN A 50 0.57 -6.97 16.78
CA GLN A 50 0.16 -8.33 16.45
C GLN A 50 0.93 -8.85 15.24
N ALA A 51 1.06 -8.07 14.17
CA ALA A 51 1.80 -8.47 12.98
C ALA A 51 3.27 -8.82 13.29
N MET A 52 3.91 -8.05 14.17
CA MET A 52 5.29 -8.30 14.60
C MET A 52 5.43 -9.52 15.51
N HIS A 53 4.41 -9.82 16.34
CA HIS A 53 4.41 -10.95 17.27
C HIS A 53 3.96 -12.28 16.65
N ILE A 54 3.47 -12.30 15.40
CA ILE A 54 3.11 -13.55 14.70
C ILE A 54 4.36 -14.36 14.34
N SER A 55 4.29 -15.68 14.47
CA SER A 55 5.38 -16.61 14.17
C SER A 55 5.92 -16.52 12.73
N ASN A 56 5.09 -16.05 11.79
CA ASN A 56 5.46 -15.83 10.40
C ASN A 56 6.10 -14.45 10.12
N SER A 57 6.18 -13.53 11.10
CA SER A 57 6.71 -12.18 10.88
C SER A 57 8.14 -12.20 10.32
N GLN A 58 8.95 -13.16 10.77
CA GLN A 58 10.31 -13.37 10.27
C GLN A 58 10.35 -13.67 8.76
N LYS A 59 9.40 -14.45 8.24
CA LYS A 59 9.34 -14.77 6.80
C LYS A 59 9.08 -13.53 5.94
N TRP A 60 8.26 -12.61 6.43
CA TRP A 60 7.99 -11.35 5.74
C TRP A 60 9.19 -10.42 5.75
N ILE A 61 9.92 -10.36 6.88
CA ILE A 61 11.18 -9.61 6.98
C ILE A 61 12.22 -10.17 6.00
N ASP A 62 12.33 -11.49 5.90
CA ASP A 62 13.29 -12.13 5.01
C ASP A 62 12.93 -11.94 3.54
N ALA A 63 11.63 -12.00 3.18
CA ALA A 63 11.14 -11.70 1.84
C ALA A 63 11.46 -10.24 1.43
N MET A 64 11.21 -9.28 2.32
CA MET A 64 11.53 -7.86 2.07
C MET A 64 13.04 -7.64 1.88
N LYS A 65 13.88 -8.32 2.67
CA LYS A 65 15.35 -8.27 2.51
C LYS A 65 15.80 -8.88 1.18
N ASP A 66 15.20 -9.99 0.75
CA ASP A 66 15.53 -10.62 -0.52
C ASP A 66 15.13 -9.73 -1.71
N GLU A 67 13.95 -9.11 -1.64
CA GLU A 67 13.51 -8.12 -2.63
C GLU A 67 14.48 -6.93 -2.71
N MET A 68 14.85 -6.32 -1.58
CA MET A 68 15.85 -5.25 -1.54
C MET A 68 17.20 -5.67 -2.13
N LYS A 69 17.63 -6.91 -1.86
CA LYS A 69 18.85 -7.49 -2.42
C LYS A 69 18.75 -7.77 -3.92
N SER A 70 17.55 -8.03 -4.43
CA SER A 70 17.29 -8.21 -5.87
C SER A 70 17.32 -6.89 -6.64
N ILE A 71 16.83 -5.81 -6.03
CA ILE A 71 16.81 -4.46 -6.60
C ILE A 71 18.20 -3.84 -6.58
N TYR A 72 19.01 -4.15 -5.55
CA TYR A 72 20.40 -3.74 -5.55
C TYR A 72 21.14 -4.48 -6.66
N PRO A 73 21.70 -3.78 -7.67
CA PRO A 73 22.43 -4.45 -8.74
C PRO A 73 23.58 -5.24 -8.12
N ARG A 74 23.49 -6.58 -8.18
CA ARG A 74 24.66 -7.42 -7.93
C ARG A 74 25.70 -6.94 -8.92
N LYS A 75 26.82 -6.38 -8.45
CA LYS A 75 27.98 -6.06 -9.29
C LYS A 75 28.55 -7.38 -9.85
N ARG A 76 27.90 -7.93 -10.87
CA ARG A 76 28.34 -9.11 -11.62
C ARG A 76 28.69 -8.71 -13.04
N CYS A 77 29.37 -7.58 -13.20
CA CYS A 77 29.88 -7.12 -14.49
C CYS A 77 31.17 -6.32 -14.31
N LEU A 78 32.21 -6.82 -13.63
CA LEU A 78 33.57 -6.26 -13.71
C LEU A 78 34.68 -7.33 -13.56
N GLU A 79 34.40 -8.59 -13.87
CA GLU A 79 35.43 -9.64 -13.95
C GLU A 79 35.19 -10.48 -15.21
N SER A 80 35.39 -9.82 -16.35
CA SER A 80 35.62 -10.45 -17.66
C SER A 80 36.30 -9.40 -18.53
N ARG A 81 37.60 -9.22 -18.31
CA ARG A 81 38.54 -8.63 -19.26
C ARG A 81 39.91 -9.28 -19.06
#